data_AF-A0A9P1D8J7-F1
#
_entry.id   AF-A0A9P1D8J7-F1
#
_cell.length_a   1.000
_cell.length_b   1.000
_cell.length_c   1.000
_cell.angle_alpha   90.00
_cell.angle_beta   90.00
_cell.angle_gamma   90.00
#
_symmetry.space_group_name_H-M   'P 1'
#
loop_
_entity.id
_entity.type
_entity.pdbx_description
1 polymer ?
#
loop_
_entity_poly.entity_id
_entity_poly.type
_entity_poly.pdbx_seq_one_letter_code
_entity_poly.pdbx_strand_id
1 'polypeptide(L)'
;MVGSWAASYAAHILAATLVEEILGYNTTTTIGADVASGSVAGYYGIAGCRTFNDIADRGCMKGVTYYHVGLETWMGYPTDWDYIQNTYTSMVPKNLGSMGYAGVSGHWIPNEVQSHAYSTQGKALEFYRSWNASWNQPSNFFSSVLSIDRSKMALCNASGGVLANDAIMRRHVRWTGDIDGVVINNDTDTQLCQQTPTGTNWKYRGNLREAFSKGAFG
;
A
#
# COMPACT_ATOMS: atom_id res chain seq x y z
N MET A 1 -3.56 -19.36 -3.79
CA MET A 1 -4.12 -18.00 -3.87
C MET A 1 -3.04 -17.08 -4.39
N VAL A 2 -3.11 -16.71 -5.67
CA VAL A 2 -2.09 -15.87 -6.31
C VAL A 2 -2.44 -14.39 -6.10
N GLY A 3 -1.49 -13.60 -5.63
CA GLY A 3 -1.55 -12.14 -5.63
C GLY A 3 -1.28 -11.52 -7.00
N SER A 4 -1.85 -10.34 -7.26
CA SER A 4 -1.85 -9.66 -8.56
C SER A 4 -0.51 -9.01 -8.98
N TRP A 5 0.56 -9.14 -8.17
CA TRP A 5 1.88 -8.58 -8.45
C TRP A 5 2.85 -9.63 -9.01
N ALA A 6 3.83 -9.16 -9.79
CA ALA A 6 4.76 -10.02 -10.54
C ALA A 6 5.47 -11.07 -9.68
N ALA A 7 5.99 -10.69 -8.51
CA ALA A 7 6.69 -11.62 -7.62
C ALA A 7 5.79 -12.77 -7.14
N SER A 8 4.51 -12.48 -6.86
CA SER A 8 3.54 -13.51 -6.49
C SER A 8 3.28 -14.52 -7.61
N TYR A 9 3.15 -14.07 -8.86
CA TYR A 9 3.01 -15.00 -9.99
C TYR A 9 4.23 -15.91 -10.10
N ALA A 10 5.44 -15.35 -10.05
CA ALA A 10 6.68 -16.13 -10.15
C ALA A 10 6.79 -17.16 -9.01
N ALA A 11 6.54 -16.76 -7.77
CA ALA A 11 6.58 -17.66 -6.61
C ALA A 11 5.57 -18.81 -6.73
N HIS A 12 4.34 -18.54 -7.17
CA HIS A 12 3.32 -19.57 -7.32
C HIS A 12 3.60 -20.53 -8.48
N ILE A 13 4.10 -20.04 -9.61
CA ILE A 13 4.50 -20.89 -10.74
C ILE A 13 5.62 -21.83 -10.28
N LEU A 14 6.67 -21.31 -9.65
CA LEU A 14 7.78 -22.13 -9.14
C LEU A 14 7.30 -23.17 -8.11
N ALA A 15 6.44 -22.78 -7.18
CA ALA A 15 5.92 -23.70 -6.19
C ALA A 15 5.01 -24.78 -6.81
N ALA A 16 4.15 -24.42 -7.77
CA ALA A 16 3.32 -25.36 -8.51
C ALA A 16 4.19 -26.40 -9.23
N THR A 17 5.21 -25.95 -9.97
CA THR A 17 6.17 -26.84 -10.65
C THR A 17 6.85 -27.79 -9.66
N LEU A 18 7.34 -27.29 -8.52
CA LEU A 18 7.99 -28.16 -7.52
C LEU A 18 7.02 -29.18 -6.92
N VAL A 19 5.79 -28.78 -6.62
CA VAL A 19 4.77 -29.67 -6.04
C VAL A 19 4.32 -30.73 -7.06
N GLU A 20 4.22 -30.37 -8.34
CA GLU A 20 3.89 -31.31 -9.42
C GLU A 20 5.04 -32.27 -9.72
N GLU A 21 6.24 -31.75 -9.96
CA GLU A 21 7.37 -32.54 -10.44
C GLU A 21 8.03 -33.37 -9.33
N ILE A 22 8.19 -32.80 -8.13
CA ILE A 22 8.93 -33.46 -7.05
C ILE A 22 7.99 -34.25 -6.15
N LEU A 23 6.82 -33.69 -5.83
CA LEU A 23 5.89 -34.34 -4.90
C LEU A 23 4.81 -35.16 -5.62
N GLY A 24 4.65 -35.01 -6.93
CA GLY A 24 3.69 -35.77 -7.74
C GLY A 24 2.23 -35.39 -7.52
N TYR A 25 1.95 -34.24 -6.90
CA TYR A 25 0.58 -33.77 -6.70
C TYR A 25 0.10 -32.97 -7.91
N ASN A 26 -1.16 -33.15 -8.30
CA ASN A 26 -1.78 -32.27 -9.29
C ASN A 26 -2.06 -30.90 -8.66
N THR A 27 -1.53 -29.82 -9.25
CA THR A 27 -1.76 -28.46 -8.73
C THR A 27 -2.61 -27.65 -9.69
N THR A 28 -3.36 -26.71 -9.12
CA THR A 28 -4.08 -25.71 -9.90
C THR A 28 -3.72 -24.34 -9.37
N THR A 29 -3.17 -23.51 -10.25
CA THR A 29 -2.81 -22.13 -9.91
C THR A 29 -3.87 -21.21 -10.49
N THR A 30 -4.49 -20.42 -9.63
CA THR A 30 -5.52 -19.47 -10.04
C THR A 30 -4.86 -18.22 -10.59
N ILE A 31 -4.98 -17.99 -11.89
CA ILE A 31 -4.47 -16.81 -12.59
C ILE A 31 -5.65 -16.15 -13.31
N GLY A 32 -5.72 -14.82 -13.34
CA GLY A 32 -6.80 -14.09 -14.02
C GLY A 32 -7.72 -13.35 -13.06
N ALA A 33 -9.04 -13.52 -13.19
CA ALA A 33 -10.03 -12.76 -12.43
C ALA A 33 -9.98 -13.02 -10.91
N ASP A 34 -9.52 -14.20 -10.52
CA ASP A 34 -9.48 -14.66 -9.13
C ASP A 34 -8.07 -14.53 -8.52
N VAL A 35 -7.47 -13.34 -8.66
CA VAL A 35 -6.18 -13.00 -8.02
C VAL A 35 -6.40 -12.02 -6.87
N ALA A 36 -5.62 -12.15 -5.80
CA ALA A 36 -5.69 -11.28 -4.63
C ALA A 36 -5.07 -9.91 -4.97
N SER A 37 -5.83 -8.84 -4.75
CA SER A 37 -5.38 -7.45 -4.94
C SER A 37 -4.27 -7.02 -3.98
N GLY A 38 -4.07 -7.75 -2.89
CA GLY A 38 -3.06 -7.49 -1.88
C GLY A 38 -2.98 -8.62 -0.85
N SER A 39 -2.06 -8.52 0.10
CA SER A 39 -1.85 -9.57 1.12
C SER A 39 -3.09 -9.85 1.98
N VAL A 40 -3.82 -8.80 2.35
CA VAL A 40 -5.08 -8.93 3.11
C VAL A 40 -6.13 -9.73 2.34
N ALA A 41 -6.32 -9.42 1.06
CA ALA A 41 -7.21 -10.19 0.20
C ALA A 41 -6.77 -11.66 0.09
N GLY A 42 -5.46 -11.91 0.07
CA GLY A 42 -4.88 -13.25 0.15
C GLY A 42 -5.27 -14.01 1.43
N TYR A 43 -5.22 -13.35 2.59
CA TYR A 43 -5.66 -13.96 3.86
C TYR A 43 -7.12 -14.40 3.81
N TYR A 44 -8.01 -13.52 3.34
CA TYR A 44 -9.44 -13.82 3.22
C TYR A 44 -9.70 -14.92 2.19
N GLY A 45 -8.98 -14.94 1.06
CA GLY A 45 -9.09 -16.02 0.08
C GLY A 45 -8.75 -17.38 0.69
N ILE A 46 -7.61 -17.50 1.39
CA ILE A 46 -7.21 -18.75 2.07
C ILE A 46 -8.23 -19.13 3.17
N ALA A 47 -8.79 -18.15 3.87
CA ALA A 47 -9.81 -18.35 4.88
C ALA A 47 -11.18 -18.82 4.32
N GLY A 48 -11.32 -18.96 2.99
CA GLY A 48 -12.52 -19.50 2.35
C GLY A 48 -13.51 -18.45 1.84
N CYS A 49 -13.12 -17.18 1.83
CA CYS A 49 -13.98 -16.10 1.36
C CYS A 49 -14.05 -16.07 -0.16
N ARG A 50 -15.23 -15.80 -0.75
CA ARG A 50 -15.42 -15.81 -2.23
C ARG A 50 -15.14 -14.47 -2.88
N THR A 51 -15.62 -13.39 -2.27
CA THR A 51 -15.43 -12.02 -2.75
C THR A 51 -14.29 -11.37 -1.99
N PHE A 52 -13.18 -12.10 -1.81
CA PHE A 52 -12.05 -11.69 -0.97
C PHE A 52 -11.37 -10.39 -1.43
N ASN A 53 -11.67 -9.87 -2.61
CA ASN A 53 -11.22 -8.55 -3.08
C ASN A 53 -12.18 -7.40 -2.71
N ASP A 54 -13.45 -7.69 -2.44
CA ASP A 54 -14.44 -6.70 -2.05
C ASP A 54 -14.27 -6.35 -0.56
N ILE A 55 -13.90 -5.09 -0.30
CA ILE A 55 -13.63 -4.60 1.05
C ILE A 55 -14.93 -4.44 1.85
N ALA A 56 -16.06 -4.17 1.19
CA ALA A 56 -17.35 -3.97 1.85
C ALA A 56 -17.96 -5.31 2.28
N ASP A 57 -17.85 -6.34 1.44
CA ASP A 57 -18.27 -7.70 1.76
C ASP A 57 -17.28 -8.73 1.17
N ARG A 58 -16.46 -9.32 2.05
CA ARG A 58 -15.49 -10.34 1.66
C ARG A 58 -16.16 -11.68 1.30
N GLY A 59 -17.43 -11.89 1.64
CA GLY A 59 -18.19 -13.09 1.26
C GLY A 59 -17.67 -14.37 1.92
N CYS A 60 -17.34 -14.29 3.21
CA CYS A 60 -16.77 -15.40 3.96
C CYS A 60 -17.87 -16.35 4.46
N MET A 61 -17.92 -17.57 3.91
CA MET A 61 -18.82 -18.63 4.37
C MET A 61 -18.10 -19.55 5.35
N LYS A 62 -18.77 -19.97 6.44
CA LYS A 62 -18.19 -20.91 7.39
C LYS A 62 -18.12 -22.33 6.78
N GLY A 63 -16.91 -22.91 6.73
CA GLY A 63 -16.69 -24.34 6.51
C GLY A 63 -16.23 -24.78 5.12
N VAL A 64 -15.87 -23.87 4.21
CA VAL A 64 -15.33 -24.24 2.89
C VAL A 64 -14.10 -23.39 2.55
N THR A 65 -12.97 -24.04 2.28
CA THR A 65 -11.75 -23.40 1.76
C THR A 65 -11.63 -23.64 0.26
N TYR A 66 -11.48 -22.57 -0.52
CA TYR A 66 -11.28 -22.66 -1.98
C TYR A 66 -9.81 -22.69 -2.38
N TYR A 67 -8.95 -22.14 -1.52
CA TYR A 67 -7.52 -22.04 -1.75
C TYR A 67 -6.78 -22.62 -0.55
N HIS A 68 -5.79 -23.47 -0.81
CA HIS A 68 -5.06 -24.19 0.23
C HIS A 68 -3.76 -23.49 0.65
N VAL A 69 -3.09 -22.86 -0.30
CA VAL A 69 -1.78 -22.21 -0.10
C VAL A 69 -1.81 -20.84 -0.75
N GLY A 70 -1.27 -19.83 -0.07
CA GLY A 70 -0.93 -18.54 -0.68
C GLY A 70 0.51 -18.19 -0.34
N LEU A 71 1.26 -17.83 -1.37
CA LEU A 71 2.65 -17.40 -1.27
C LEU A 71 2.74 -15.88 -1.41
N GLU A 72 3.92 -15.32 -1.15
CA GLU A 72 4.17 -13.88 -1.32
C GLU A 72 3.25 -12.97 -0.49
N THR A 73 2.73 -13.47 0.62
CA THR A 73 1.81 -12.69 1.46
C THR A 73 2.57 -11.94 2.56
N TRP A 74 2.48 -10.61 2.59
CA TRP A 74 3.25 -9.74 3.48
C TRP A 74 2.56 -9.59 4.83
N MET A 75 3.25 -9.92 5.93
CA MET A 75 2.72 -9.88 7.31
C MET A 75 2.54 -8.47 7.90
N GLY A 76 2.49 -7.42 7.07
CA GLY A 76 2.40 -6.02 7.48
C GLY A 76 1.00 -5.54 7.94
N TYR A 77 0.06 -6.45 8.19
CA TYR A 77 -1.34 -6.15 8.47
C TYR A 77 -1.85 -6.87 9.73
N PRO A 78 -1.30 -6.56 10.91
CA PRO A 78 -1.57 -7.31 12.14
C PRO A 78 -3.05 -7.30 12.54
N THR A 79 -3.75 -6.16 12.36
CA THR A 79 -5.17 -6.07 12.70
C THR A 79 -6.06 -6.98 11.85
N ASP A 80 -5.84 -7.01 10.54
CA ASP A 80 -6.59 -7.90 9.64
C ASP A 80 -6.26 -9.37 9.92
N TRP A 81 -4.98 -9.67 10.16
CA TRP A 81 -4.53 -11.00 10.54
C TRP A 81 -5.22 -11.48 11.82
N ASP A 82 -5.12 -10.71 12.91
CA ASP A 82 -5.72 -11.05 14.20
C ASP A 82 -7.25 -11.21 14.09
N TYR A 83 -7.91 -10.34 13.34
CA TYR A 83 -9.35 -10.46 13.08
C TYR A 83 -9.70 -11.79 12.41
N ILE A 84 -8.96 -12.19 11.38
CA ILE A 84 -9.17 -13.46 10.68
C ILE A 84 -8.91 -14.64 11.62
N GLN A 85 -7.84 -14.59 12.42
CA GLN A 85 -7.51 -15.64 13.39
C GLN A 85 -8.62 -15.86 14.41
N ASN A 86 -9.21 -14.77 14.92
CA ASN A 86 -10.26 -14.84 15.94
C ASN A 86 -11.65 -15.15 15.36
N THR A 87 -11.95 -14.68 14.14
CA THR A 87 -13.29 -14.81 13.54
C THR A 87 -13.50 -16.15 12.83
N TYR A 88 -12.48 -16.67 12.15
CA TYR A 88 -12.56 -17.86 11.31
C TYR A 88 -11.74 -19.01 11.86
N THR A 89 -11.86 -19.30 13.16
CA THR A 89 -11.01 -20.25 13.90
C THR A 89 -10.92 -21.65 13.29
N SER A 90 -11.95 -22.12 12.56
CA SER A 90 -11.94 -23.43 11.90
C SER A 90 -11.27 -23.46 10.52
N MET A 91 -11.03 -22.29 9.90
CA MET A 91 -10.45 -22.16 8.55
C MET A 91 -9.30 -21.16 8.53
N VAL A 92 -8.73 -20.91 9.70
CA VAL A 92 -7.76 -19.86 9.90
C VAL A 92 -6.48 -20.15 9.10
N PRO A 93 -5.99 -19.19 8.29
CA PRO A 93 -4.72 -19.35 7.60
C PRO A 93 -3.59 -19.56 8.62
N LYS A 94 -2.73 -20.55 8.38
CA LYS A 94 -1.55 -20.79 9.19
C LYS A 94 -0.35 -20.15 8.53
N ASN A 95 0.43 -19.39 9.30
CA ASN A 95 1.72 -18.90 8.84
C ASN A 95 2.73 -20.06 8.88
N LEU A 96 3.16 -20.55 7.71
CA LEU A 96 4.13 -21.63 7.57
C LEU A 96 5.59 -21.14 7.52
N GLY A 97 5.82 -19.85 7.75
CA GLY A 97 7.14 -19.24 7.75
C GLY A 97 7.44 -18.46 6.46
N SER A 98 8.67 -17.99 6.36
CA SER A 98 9.19 -17.30 5.17
C SER A 98 9.76 -18.29 4.17
N MET A 99 9.65 -17.98 2.87
CA MET A 99 10.32 -18.75 1.80
C MET A 99 11.82 -18.42 1.68
N GLY A 100 12.38 -17.61 2.60
CA GLY A 100 13.81 -17.39 2.72
C GLY A 100 14.35 -16.13 2.06
N TYR A 101 13.50 -15.23 1.58
CA TYR A 101 13.91 -13.91 1.11
C TYR A 101 13.18 -12.79 1.87
N ALA A 102 13.82 -11.64 1.93
CA ALA A 102 13.23 -10.41 2.42
C ALA A 102 12.80 -9.55 1.22
N GLY A 103 11.51 -9.22 1.15
CA GLY A 103 11.02 -8.20 0.24
C GLY A 103 11.32 -6.81 0.79
N VAL A 104 11.82 -5.91 -0.06
CA VAL A 104 11.92 -4.48 0.24
C VAL A 104 11.03 -3.74 -0.73
N SER A 105 10.15 -2.89 -0.23
CA SER A 105 9.39 -1.96 -1.04
C SER A 105 10.01 -0.56 -0.94
N GLY A 106 10.03 0.16 -2.05
CA GLY A 106 10.59 1.50 -2.12
C GLY A 106 10.23 2.18 -3.43
N HIS A 107 10.49 3.48 -3.49
CA HIS A 107 10.31 4.23 -4.73
C HIS A 107 11.44 3.89 -5.69
N TRP A 108 11.08 3.57 -6.93
CA TRP A 108 12.06 3.42 -8.01
C TRP A 108 12.48 4.80 -8.49
N ILE A 109 13.79 5.05 -8.52
CA ILE A 109 14.38 6.27 -9.06
C ILE A 109 15.16 5.88 -10.32
N PRO A 110 14.91 6.50 -11.49
CA PRO A 110 15.66 6.19 -12.71
C PRO A 110 17.17 6.34 -12.53
N ASN A 111 17.96 5.47 -13.16
CA ASN A 111 19.42 5.48 -13.03
C ASN A 111 20.05 6.80 -13.50
N GLU A 112 19.50 7.44 -14.53
CA GLU A 112 20.00 8.73 -15.03
C GLU A 112 19.88 9.83 -13.96
N VAL A 113 18.75 9.88 -13.25
CA VAL A 113 18.52 10.83 -12.16
C VAL A 113 19.48 10.57 -11.01
N GLN A 114 19.67 9.30 -10.64
CA GLN A 114 20.64 8.92 -9.60
C GLN A 114 22.06 9.31 -10.01
N SER A 115 22.48 8.95 -11.22
CA SER A 115 23.83 9.20 -11.74
C SER A 115 24.13 10.69 -11.85
N HIS A 116 23.16 11.49 -12.31
CA HIS A 116 23.29 12.95 -12.35
C HIS A 116 23.41 13.56 -10.95
N ALA A 117 22.63 13.09 -9.98
CA ALA A 117 22.74 13.52 -8.59
C ALA A 117 24.12 13.18 -8.00
N TYR A 118 24.61 11.96 -8.23
CA TYR A 118 25.93 11.51 -7.77
C TYR A 118 27.07 12.32 -8.40
N SER A 119 27.01 12.61 -9.71
CA SER A 119 28.08 13.34 -10.40
C SER A 119 28.10 14.84 -10.10
N THR A 120 26.94 15.44 -9.83
CA THR A 120 26.83 16.90 -9.61
C THR A 120 27.29 17.30 -8.21
N GLN A 121 27.10 16.47 -7.19
CA GLN A 121 27.46 16.83 -5.81
C GLN A 121 28.27 15.80 -5.03
N GLY A 122 28.57 14.62 -5.59
CA GLY A 122 29.44 13.61 -4.95
C GLY A 122 28.91 13.06 -3.61
N LYS A 123 27.68 13.40 -3.22
CA LYS A 123 27.10 13.02 -1.94
C LYS A 123 26.05 11.96 -2.15
N ALA A 124 26.28 10.81 -1.50
CA ALA A 124 25.26 9.78 -1.37
C ALA A 124 23.96 10.40 -0.84
N LEU A 125 22.83 9.83 -1.23
CA LEU A 125 21.50 10.21 -0.74
C LEU A 125 21.40 10.22 0.82
N GLU A 126 22.41 9.70 1.52
CA GLU A 126 22.70 9.96 2.94
C GLU A 126 22.63 11.45 3.33
N PHE A 127 22.92 12.35 2.42
CA PHE A 127 22.81 13.80 2.58
C PHE A 127 21.39 14.30 2.88
N TYR A 128 20.37 13.57 2.43
CA TYR A 128 18.96 13.84 2.76
C TYR A 128 18.50 13.14 4.04
N ARG A 129 19.34 12.32 4.69
CA ARG A 129 19.03 11.71 5.99
C ARG A 129 19.14 12.70 7.15
N SER A 130 19.95 13.76 7.00
CA SER A 130 20.02 14.86 7.97
C SER A 130 19.14 16.01 7.52
N TRP A 131 18.02 16.24 8.20
CA TRP A 131 16.98 17.23 7.87
C TRP A 131 17.39 18.71 8.04
N ASN A 132 18.70 19.01 8.11
CA ASN A 132 19.17 20.37 8.34
C ASN A 132 19.26 21.17 7.03
N ALA A 133 18.18 21.88 6.71
CA ALA A 133 18.08 22.75 5.53
C ALA A 133 19.02 23.96 5.55
N SER A 134 19.68 24.28 6.67
CA SER A 134 20.66 25.39 6.72
C SER A 134 22.00 25.05 6.05
N TRP A 135 22.29 23.76 5.87
CA TRP A 135 23.56 23.33 5.31
C TRP A 135 23.51 23.22 3.79
N ASN A 136 22.32 23.13 3.19
CA ASN A 136 22.13 22.81 1.75
C ASN A 136 20.85 23.43 1.16
N GLN A 137 20.77 23.47 -0.17
CA GLN A 137 19.58 23.93 -0.91
C GLN A 137 18.92 22.77 -1.68
N PRO A 138 18.19 21.86 -0.98
CA PRO A 138 17.57 20.70 -1.62
C PRO A 138 16.56 21.09 -2.71
N SER A 139 15.94 22.28 -2.61
CA SER A 139 15.03 22.84 -3.62
C SER A 139 15.60 22.87 -5.04
N ASN A 140 16.92 22.88 -5.21
CA ASN A 140 17.55 22.91 -6.53
C ASN A 140 17.41 21.58 -7.29
N PHE A 141 17.07 20.49 -6.61
CA PHE A 141 16.92 19.15 -7.19
C PHE A 141 15.46 18.69 -7.33
N PHE A 142 14.51 19.50 -6.85
CA PHE A 142 13.09 19.20 -6.96
C PHE A 142 12.42 20.21 -7.88
N SER A 143 11.58 19.72 -8.79
CA SER A 143 10.71 20.59 -9.57
C SER A 143 9.73 21.31 -8.65
N SER A 144 9.28 22.49 -9.06
CA SER A 144 8.25 23.22 -8.34
C SER A 144 6.99 22.36 -8.18
N VAL A 145 6.37 22.37 -7.00
CA VAL A 145 5.06 21.72 -6.80
C VAL A 145 4.01 22.30 -7.76
N LEU A 146 4.20 23.54 -8.23
CA LEU A 146 3.35 24.17 -9.24
C LEU A 146 3.52 23.59 -10.65
N SER A 147 4.63 22.90 -10.94
CA SER A 147 4.85 22.24 -12.25
C SER A 147 4.31 20.82 -12.30
N ILE A 148 3.67 20.33 -11.23
CA ILE A 148 2.99 19.04 -11.25
C ILE A 148 1.79 19.14 -12.20
N ASP A 149 1.75 18.25 -13.19
CA ASP A 149 0.61 18.11 -14.08
C ASP A 149 -0.60 17.59 -13.30
N ARG A 150 -1.49 18.52 -12.93
CA ARG A 150 -2.66 18.26 -12.10
C ARG A 150 -3.65 17.30 -12.77
N SER A 151 -3.61 17.17 -14.10
CA SER A 151 -4.48 16.23 -14.83
C SER A 151 -4.14 14.76 -14.53
N LYS A 152 -2.91 14.50 -14.06
CA LYS A 152 -2.42 13.16 -13.69
C LYS A 152 -2.58 12.85 -12.21
N MET A 153 -3.06 13.80 -11.41
CA MET A 153 -3.29 13.58 -9.98
C MET A 153 -4.67 12.94 -9.75
N ALA A 154 -4.76 12.06 -8.76
CA ALA A 154 -6.03 11.50 -8.34
C ALA A 154 -6.94 12.61 -7.80
N LEU A 155 -8.16 12.70 -8.32
CA LEU A 155 -9.14 13.67 -7.84
C LEU A 155 -9.78 13.17 -6.54
N CYS A 156 -9.97 14.09 -5.61
CA CYS A 156 -10.66 13.90 -4.33
C CYS A 156 -12.07 13.32 -4.46
N ASN A 157 -12.77 13.68 -5.54
CA ASN A 157 -14.15 13.29 -5.83
C ASN A 157 -14.24 12.22 -6.93
N ALA A 158 -13.12 11.60 -7.32
CA ALA A 158 -13.18 10.50 -8.26
C ALA A 158 -13.92 9.34 -7.61
N SER A 159 -15.07 8.95 -8.18
CA SER A 159 -15.83 7.79 -7.72
C SER A 159 -14.94 6.55 -7.71
N GLY A 160 -14.85 5.89 -6.55
CA GLY A 160 -13.98 4.73 -6.34
C GLY A 160 -12.50 5.06 -6.15
N GLY A 161 -12.11 6.34 -6.11
CA GLY A 161 -10.76 6.78 -5.81
C GLY A 161 -10.40 6.58 -4.34
N VAL A 162 -9.13 6.22 -4.06
CA VAL A 162 -8.63 5.97 -2.70
C VAL A 162 -8.83 7.17 -1.76
N LEU A 163 -8.72 8.39 -2.31
CA LEU A 163 -8.87 9.66 -1.58
C LEU A 163 -10.32 9.99 -1.22
N ALA A 164 -11.29 9.39 -1.92
CA ALA A 164 -12.72 9.53 -1.64
C ALA A 164 -13.23 8.49 -0.64
N ASN A 165 -12.40 7.48 -0.28
CA ASN A 165 -12.81 6.38 0.58
C ASN A 165 -12.63 6.71 2.06
N ASP A 166 -13.75 6.82 2.78
CA ASP A 166 -13.77 7.20 4.19
C ASP A 166 -12.96 6.27 5.09
N ALA A 167 -13.20 4.96 4.98
CA ALA A 167 -12.53 3.98 5.81
C ALA A 167 -11.02 3.98 5.62
N ILE A 168 -10.54 4.20 4.39
CA ILE A 168 -9.11 4.26 4.08
C ILE A 168 -8.47 5.54 4.63
N MET A 169 -9.09 6.70 4.42
CA MET A 169 -8.52 7.97 4.88
C MET A 169 -8.61 8.12 6.40
N ARG A 170 -9.65 7.62 7.08
CA ARG A 170 -9.68 7.55 8.55
C ARG A 170 -8.57 6.66 9.10
N ARG A 171 -8.28 5.55 8.43
CA ARG A 171 -7.16 4.67 8.78
C ARG A 171 -5.82 5.36 8.57
N HIS A 172 -5.67 6.10 7.48
CA HIS A 172 -4.49 6.94 7.23
C HIS A 172 -4.27 7.93 8.38
N VAL A 173 -5.25 8.79 8.67
CA VAL A 173 -5.18 9.78 9.77
C VAL A 173 -4.86 9.11 11.10
N ARG A 174 -5.49 7.98 11.40
CA ARG A 174 -5.26 7.23 12.64
C ARG A 174 -3.81 6.75 12.78
N TRP A 175 -3.15 6.39 11.67
CA TRP A 175 -1.81 5.83 11.67
C TRP A 175 -0.70 6.86 11.51
N THR A 176 -0.94 7.92 10.73
CA THR A 176 0.06 8.95 10.45
C THR A 176 -0.09 10.17 11.34
N GLY A 177 -1.28 10.42 11.88
CA GLY A 177 -1.64 11.69 12.51
C GLY A 177 -1.78 12.84 11.50
N ASP A 178 -1.62 12.58 10.21
CA ASP A 178 -1.68 13.58 9.15
C ASP A 178 -3.14 13.94 8.86
N ILE A 179 -3.51 15.14 9.29
CA ILE A 179 -4.83 15.74 9.06
C ILE A 179 -4.79 16.81 7.97
N ASP A 180 -3.63 17.09 7.38
CA ASP A 180 -3.50 18.13 6.37
C ASP A 180 -4.21 17.72 5.08
N GLY A 181 -5.20 18.53 4.68
CA GLY A 181 -6.04 18.25 3.51
C GLY A 181 -7.24 17.34 3.78
N VAL A 182 -7.36 16.81 5.00
CA VAL A 182 -8.47 15.95 5.43
C VAL A 182 -9.52 16.79 6.18
N VAL A 183 -10.80 16.64 5.82
CA VAL A 183 -11.92 17.26 6.55
C VAL A 183 -12.75 16.17 7.20
N ILE A 184 -12.75 16.12 8.53
CA ILE A 184 -13.55 15.18 9.31
C ILE A 184 -14.86 15.87 9.68
N ASN A 185 -15.94 15.53 8.99
CA ASN A 185 -17.28 15.97 9.38
C ASN A 185 -17.82 15.02 10.47
N ASN A 186 -18.32 15.57 11.57
CA ASN A 186 -18.86 14.81 12.70
C ASN A 186 -20.24 14.19 12.42
N ASP A 187 -20.88 14.59 11.32
CA ASP A 187 -22.19 14.09 10.89
C ASP A 187 -22.01 13.15 9.68
N THR A 188 -21.74 11.87 9.96
CA THR A 188 -21.90 10.65 9.11
C THR A 188 -21.43 10.60 7.64
N ASP A 189 -21.07 11.70 6.98
CA ASP A 189 -20.62 11.77 5.58
C ASP A 189 -19.36 12.63 5.48
N THR A 190 -18.24 11.94 5.42
CA THR A 190 -16.92 12.55 5.47
C THR A 190 -16.44 12.87 4.05
N GLN A 191 -16.41 14.15 3.69
CA GLN A 191 -15.70 14.60 2.48
C GLN A 191 -14.21 14.79 2.81
N LEU A 192 -13.41 13.76 2.57
CA LEU A 192 -12.06 13.64 3.15
C LEU A 192 -10.92 14.22 2.32
N CYS A 193 -11.23 15.03 1.32
CA CYS A 193 -10.25 15.80 0.59
C CYS A 193 -10.87 17.13 0.13
N GLN A 194 -10.39 18.25 0.68
CA GLN A 194 -10.97 19.57 0.39
C GLN A 194 -10.56 20.07 -1.02
N GLN A 195 -11.43 19.94 -2.02
CA GLN A 195 -11.31 20.72 -3.26
C GLN A 195 -11.77 22.15 -2.99
N THR A 196 -10.96 23.15 -3.36
CA THR A 196 -11.46 24.53 -3.42
C THR A 196 -12.55 24.67 -4.49
N PRO A 197 -13.51 25.62 -4.36
CA PRO A 197 -14.63 25.80 -5.30
C PRO A 197 -14.25 25.98 -6.78
N THR A 198 -12.98 26.30 -7.08
CA THR A 198 -12.45 26.42 -8.45
C THR A 198 -11.90 25.10 -9.02
N GLY A 199 -12.07 23.97 -8.33
CA GLY A 199 -11.65 22.64 -8.77
C GLY A 199 -10.14 22.44 -8.93
N THR A 200 -9.32 23.43 -8.59
CA THR A 200 -7.92 23.50 -9.06
C THR A 200 -6.87 23.48 -7.97
N ASN A 201 -7.17 23.76 -6.69
CA ASN A 201 -6.14 23.85 -5.66
C ASN A 201 -6.35 22.88 -4.50
N TRP A 202 -5.29 22.10 -4.24
CA TRP A 202 -5.03 21.43 -2.96
C TRP A 202 -4.67 22.50 -1.94
N LYS A 203 -5.45 22.63 -0.86
CA LYS A 203 -5.12 23.56 0.22
C LYS A 203 -4.27 22.84 1.26
N TYR A 204 -2.95 22.87 1.08
CA TYR A 204 -2.04 22.60 2.19
C TYR A 204 -2.25 23.74 3.22
N ARG A 205 -2.85 23.45 4.38
CA ARG A 205 -3.06 24.44 5.45
C ARG A 205 -1.82 24.59 6.35
N GLY A 206 -0.71 23.95 6.02
CA GLY A 206 0.58 24.24 6.63
C GLY A 206 1.11 25.60 6.16
N ASN A 207 1.13 26.58 7.06
CA ASN A 207 1.93 27.79 6.87
C ASN A 207 3.40 27.32 6.73
N LEU A 208 4.00 27.43 5.54
CA LEU A 208 5.35 26.89 5.26
C LEU A 208 6.43 27.39 6.23
N ARG A 209 6.18 28.50 6.94
CA ARG A 209 7.07 28.98 8.02
C ARG A 209 6.98 28.18 9.32
N GLU A 210 5.85 27.56 9.63
CA GLU A 210 5.69 26.80 10.88
C GLU A 210 6.20 25.36 10.79
N ALA A 211 6.11 24.73 9.61
CA ALA A 211 6.60 23.35 9.38
C ALA A 211 8.12 23.22 9.57
N PHE A 212 8.88 24.30 9.32
CA PHE A 212 10.33 24.31 9.58
C PHE A 212 10.71 24.77 11.00
N SER A 213 9.76 25.30 11.79
CA SER A 213 10.03 25.83 13.14
C SER A 213 9.71 24.86 14.27
N LYS A 214 8.81 23.91 14.04
CA LYS A 214 8.41 22.92 15.05
C LYS A 214 9.12 21.61 14.73
N GLY A 215 10.32 21.44 15.31
CA GLY A 215 11.04 20.17 15.34
C GLY A 215 10.23 19.10 16.08
N ALA A 216 9.28 18.50 15.37
CA ALA A 216 8.35 17.53 15.92
C ALA A 216 8.72 16.11 15.47
N PHE A 217 9.87 15.63 15.93
CA PHE A 217 10.16 14.22 16.18
C PHE A 217 11.22 14.16 17.29
N GLY A 218 10.74 14.06 18.53
CA GLY A 218 11.51 13.54 19.66
C GLY A 218 11.12 12.09 19.89
#